data_AF-A0A151TJI7-F1
#
_entry.id   AF-A0A151TJI7-F1
#
_cell.length_a   1.000
_cell.length_b   1.000
_cell.length_c   1.000
_cell.angle_alpha   90.00
_cell.angle_beta   90.00
_cell.angle_gamma   90.00
#
_symmetry.space_group_name_H-M   'P 1'
#
loop_
_entity.id
_entity.type
_entity.pdbx_description
1 polymer ?
#
loop_
_entity_poly.entity_id
_entity_poly.type
_entity_poly.pdbx_seq_one_letter_code
_entity_poly.pdbx_strand_id
1 'polypeptide(L)'
;MGGIVSTPPTNKFPLPTMATASDYVWPSKLLVNVSVENSLGAIQVLMSPEDTVADLVKAALLIYHKEKRRPLLKDNDPKCYHLHYSPYTLQSLKPNEKLKNLGSRNFFICLKPPASIL
;
A
#
# COMPACT_ATOMS: atom_id res chain seq x y z
N MET A 1 30.17 -51.72 28.66
CA MET A 1 29.39 -50.50 28.98
C MET A 1 30.00 -49.34 28.18
N GLY A 2 29.31 -48.85 27.15
CA GLY A 2 29.79 -47.77 26.30
C GLY A 2 29.13 -47.82 24.92
N GLY A 3 27.90 -47.29 24.82
CA GLY A 3 27.17 -47.19 23.55
C GLY A 3 27.55 -45.92 22.79
N ILE A 4 27.73 -46.03 21.48
CA ILE A 4 27.89 -44.90 20.56
C ILE A 4 26.50 -44.29 20.30
N VAL A 5 26.29 -43.07 20.79
CA VAL A 5 25.12 -42.25 20.45
C VAL A 5 25.34 -41.67 19.05
N SER A 6 24.57 -42.13 18.08
CA SER A 6 24.46 -41.43 16.78
C SER A 6 23.57 -40.21 16.96
N THR A 7 24.10 -39.02 16.74
CA THR A 7 23.29 -37.80 16.57
C THR A 7 22.79 -37.71 15.13
N PRO A 8 21.58 -37.14 14.90
CA PRO A 8 21.05 -37.00 13.56
C PRO A 8 21.86 -35.97 12.75
N PRO A 9 21.97 -36.15 11.42
CA PRO A 9 22.63 -35.17 10.57
C PRO A 9 21.86 -33.85 10.62
N THR A 10 22.57 -32.78 10.98
CA THR A 10 22.05 -31.42 10.92
C THR A 10 21.88 -31.07 9.45
N ASN A 11 20.63 -31.13 8.96
CA ASN A 11 20.28 -30.56 7.66
C ASN A 11 20.56 -29.06 7.74
N LYS A 12 21.74 -28.65 7.24
CA LYS A 12 22.05 -27.25 7.00
C LYS A 12 21.14 -26.78 5.89
N PHE A 13 19.94 -26.33 6.24
CA PHE A 13 19.13 -25.53 5.35
C PHE A 13 20.02 -24.35 4.90
N PRO A 14 20.31 -24.20 3.61
CA PRO A 14 21.05 -23.04 3.14
C PRO A 14 20.25 -21.81 3.54
N LEU A 15 20.84 -20.96 4.37
CA LEU A 15 20.31 -19.62 4.61
C LEU A 15 20.25 -18.93 3.23
N PRO A 16 19.10 -18.43 2.77
CA PRO A 16 19.02 -17.78 1.47
C PRO A 16 19.94 -16.56 1.47
N THR A 17 21.03 -16.68 0.72
CA THR A 17 21.88 -15.56 0.30
C THR A 17 21.00 -14.53 -0.39
N MET A 18 21.12 -13.27 0.03
CA MET A 18 20.46 -12.10 -0.54
C MET A 18 20.76 -11.99 -2.05
N ALA A 19 19.89 -12.59 -2.86
CA ALA A 19 19.85 -12.39 -4.30
C ALA A 19 18.85 -11.27 -4.59
N THR A 20 19.39 -10.09 -4.89
CA THR A 20 18.70 -8.89 -5.34
C THR A 20 18.22 -9.06 -6.80
N ALA A 21 17.27 -9.95 -7.03
CA ALA A 21 16.46 -9.99 -8.24
C ALA A 21 15.27 -10.89 -7.95
N SER A 22 14.25 -10.31 -7.35
CA SER A 22 13.02 -11.04 -7.16
C SER A 22 12.26 -11.14 -8.47
N ASP A 23 12.38 -12.29 -9.14
CA ASP A 23 11.37 -12.77 -10.08
C ASP A 23 10.11 -13.24 -9.30
N TYR A 24 9.59 -12.38 -8.41
CA TYR A 24 8.27 -12.60 -7.86
C TYR A 24 7.28 -12.36 -8.99
N VAL A 25 6.47 -13.38 -9.32
CA VAL A 25 5.35 -13.23 -10.26
C VAL A 25 4.35 -12.28 -9.62
N TRP A 26 4.41 -11.01 -9.99
CA TRP A 26 3.42 -10.03 -9.58
C TRP A 26 2.11 -10.31 -10.31
N PRO A 27 0.95 -10.24 -9.62
CA PRO A 27 -0.33 -10.37 -10.28
C PRO A 27 -0.51 -9.21 -11.26
N SER A 28 -1.12 -9.46 -12.42
CA SER A 28 -1.37 -8.42 -13.43
C SER A 28 -2.27 -7.28 -12.95
N LYS A 29 -3.01 -7.51 -11.85
CA LYS A 29 -3.81 -6.50 -11.16
C LYS A 29 -3.71 -6.69 -9.65
N LEU A 30 -3.74 -5.58 -8.93
CA LEU A 30 -3.69 -5.49 -7.49
C LEU A 30 -5.01 -4.92 -6.97
N LEU A 31 -5.66 -5.64 -6.05
CA LEU A 31 -6.77 -5.10 -5.28
C LEU A 31 -6.22 -4.38 -4.04
N VAL A 32 -6.55 -3.09 -3.92
CA VAL A 32 -6.07 -2.19 -2.87
C VAL A 32 -7.26 -1.69 -2.07
N ASN A 33 -7.15 -1.74 -0.74
CA ASN A 33 -8.10 -1.14 0.17
C ASN A 33 -7.66 0.29 0.50
N VAL A 34 -8.56 1.25 0.29
CA VAL A 34 -8.30 2.65 0.58
C VAL A 34 -9.34 3.16 1.56
N SER A 35 -8.92 3.47 2.77
CA SER A 35 -9.75 4.16 3.75
C SER A 35 -9.68 5.65 3.50
N VAL A 36 -10.82 6.33 3.45
CA VAL A 36 -10.89 7.79 3.27
C VAL A 36 -11.17 8.44 4.62
N GLU A 37 -10.51 9.57 4.88
CA GLU A 37 -10.72 10.37 6.08
C GLU A 37 -12.22 10.64 6.35
N ASN A 38 -12.62 10.41 7.60
CA ASN A 38 -14.01 10.52 8.09
C ASN A 38 -15.05 9.65 7.36
N SER A 39 -14.66 8.76 6.45
CA SER A 39 -15.58 7.83 5.77
C SER A 39 -15.83 6.57 6.59
N LEU A 40 -17.04 6.01 6.45
CA LEU A 40 -17.36 4.70 6.98
C LEU A 40 -16.77 3.61 6.07
N GLY A 41 -15.69 2.97 6.50
CA GLY A 41 -15.06 1.84 5.82
C GLY A 41 -14.20 2.21 4.61
N ALA A 42 -13.45 1.22 4.13
CA ALA A 42 -12.57 1.35 2.97
C ALA A 42 -13.33 1.12 1.66
N ILE A 43 -12.87 1.78 0.60
CA ILE A 43 -13.20 1.43 -0.79
C ILE A 43 -12.16 0.45 -1.32
N GLN A 44 -12.58 -0.38 -2.26
CA GLN A 44 -11.69 -1.31 -2.95
C GLN A 44 -11.38 -0.78 -4.35
N VAL A 45 -10.10 -0.69 -4.70
CA VAL A 45 -9.62 -0.18 -5.97
C VAL A 45 -8.77 -1.23 -6.65
N LEU A 46 -9.05 -1.52 -7.91
CA LEU A 46 -8.26 -2.43 -8.73
C LEU A 46 -7.27 -1.63 -9.57
N MET A 47 -5.96 -1.87 -9.38
CA MET A 47 -4.87 -1.12 -10.01
C MET A 47 -3.88 -2.06 -10.71
N SER A 48 -3.05 -1.54 -11.61
CA SER A 48 -1.84 -2.21 -12.10
C SER A 48 -0.70 -2.05 -11.08
N PRO A 49 0.18 -3.04 -10.89
CA PRO A 49 1.39 -2.87 -10.07
C PRO A 49 2.32 -1.72 -10.56
N GLU A 50 2.24 -1.39 -11.85
CA GLU A 50 3.01 -0.33 -12.52
C GLU A 50 2.44 1.06 -12.31
N ASP A 51 1.18 1.16 -11.87
CA ASP A 51 0.51 2.44 -11.61
C ASP A 51 1.19 3.18 -10.45
N THR A 52 1.00 4.49 -10.41
CA THR A 52 1.59 5.33 -9.38
C THR A 52 0.65 5.58 -8.21
N VAL A 53 1.19 6.08 -7.10
CA VAL A 53 0.41 6.59 -5.96
C VAL A 53 -0.59 7.67 -6.42
N ALA A 54 -0.20 8.56 -7.33
CA ALA A 54 -1.10 9.58 -7.87
C ALA A 54 -2.31 8.96 -8.60
N ASP A 55 -2.08 7.89 -9.36
CA ASP A 55 -3.14 7.18 -10.07
C ASP A 55 -4.10 6.50 -9.10
N LEU A 56 -3.58 5.90 -8.03
CA LEU A 56 -4.40 5.30 -6.97
C LEU A 56 -5.29 6.35 -6.29
N VAL A 57 -4.75 7.51 -5.93
CA VAL A 57 -5.55 8.60 -5.34
C VAL A 57 -6.65 9.03 -6.30
N LYS A 58 -6.33 9.26 -7.58
CA LYS A 58 -7.31 9.64 -8.59
C LYS A 58 -8.42 8.59 -8.74
N ALA A 59 -8.06 7.31 -8.86
CA ALA A 59 -9.02 6.22 -8.98
C ALA A 59 -9.91 6.08 -7.72
N ALA A 60 -9.32 6.20 -6.54
CA ALA A 60 -10.02 6.17 -5.27
C ALA A 60 -11.07 7.28 -5.16
N LEU A 61 -10.72 8.53 -5.51
CA LEU A 61 -11.67 9.65 -5.47
C LEU A 61 -12.83 9.46 -6.47
N LEU A 62 -12.53 8.96 -7.67
CA LEU A 62 -13.56 8.65 -8.67
C LEU A 62 -14.54 7.58 -8.16
N ILE A 63 -14.04 6.50 -7.56
CA ILE A 63 -14.88 5.44 -6.97
C ILE A 63 -15.70 5.98 -5.80
N TYR A 64 -15.07 6.74 -4.90
CA TYR A 64 -15.72 7.35 -3.76
C TYR A 64 -16.91 8.25 -4.17
N HIS A 65 -16.69 9.08 -5.20
CA HIS A 65 -17.73 9.93 -5.77
C HIS A 65 -18.84 9.12 -6.43
N LYS A 66 -18.48 8.10 -7.22
CA LYS A 66 -19.44 7.23 -7.92
C LYS A 66 -20.33 6.45 -6.94
N GLU A 67 -19.77 5.98 -5.84
CA GLU A 67 -20.49 5.29 -4.76
C GLU A 67 -21.33 6.25 -3.89
N LYS A 68 -21.26 7.56 -4.13
CA LYS A 68 -21.97 8.61 -3.35
C LYS A 68 -21.71 8.49 -1.85
N ARG A 69 -20.47 8.16 -1.48
CA ARG A 69 -20.06 7.95 -0.08
C ARG A 69 -20.14 9.25 0.73
N ARG A 70 -20.13 9.07 2.06
CA ARG A 70 -20.23 10.16 3.03
C ARG A 70 -19.06 10.10 4.02
N PRO A 71 -18.49 11.26 4.40
CA PRO A 71 -18.88 12.62 4.01
C PRO A 71 -18.53 12.94 2.54
N LEU A 72 -19.15 13.99 1.99
CA LEU A 72 -18.77 14.43 0.63
C LEU A 72 -17.33 14.95 0.63
N LEU A 73 -16.60 14.65 -0.44
CA LEU A 73 -15.26 15.20 -0.66
C LEU A 73 -15.35 16.73 -0.75
N LYS A 74 -14.46 17.43 -0.03
CA LYS A 74 -14.38 18.89 -0.08
C LYS A 74 -13.82 19.40 -1.41
N ASP A 75 -12.90 18.65 -2.00
CA ASP A 75 -12.27 18.93 -3.28
C ASP A 75 -12.28 17.66 -4.15
N ASN A 76 -12.34 17.81 -5.47
CA ASN A 76 -12.24 16.69 -6.40
C ASN A 76 -10.85 16.58 -7.06
N ASP A 77 -9.95 17.56 -6.86
CA ASP A 77 -8.59 17.49 -7.38
C ASP A 77 -7.77 16.46 -6.56
N PRO A 78 -7.24 15.38 -7.19
CA PRO A 78 -6.34 14.44 -6.54
C PRO A 78 -5.12 15.08 -5.89
N LYS A 79 -4.68 16.25 -6.36
CA LYS A 79 -3.54 16.98 -5.80
C LYS A 79 -3.82 17.59 -4.43
N CYS A 80 -5.07 17.67 -4.01
CA CYS A 80 -5.49 18.16 -2.69
C CYS A 80 -5.47 17.06 -1.63
N TYR A 81 -5.06 15.84 -1.98
CA TYR A 81 -5.05 14.68 -1.10
C TYR A 81 -3.64 14.09 -0.90
N HIS A 82 -3.39 13.56 0.28
CA HIS A 82 -2.24 12.71 0.56
C HIS A 82 -2.65 11.26 0.76
N LEU A 83 -1.78 10.35 0.30
CA LEU A 83 -1.89 8.92 0.58
C LEU A 83 -0.89 8.55 1.68
N HIS A 84 -1.35 7.83 2.69
CA HIS A 84 -0.57 7.33 3.81
C HIS A 84 -0.73 5.82 3.91
N TYR A 85 0.21 5.14 4.56
CA TYR A 85 0.04 3.71 4.88
C TYR A 85 -1.11 3.47 5.88
N SER A 86 -1.36 4.43 6.77
CA SER A 86 -2.33 4.31 7.86
C SER A 86 -2.72 5.72 8.36
N PRO A 87 -3.88 5.89 9.02
CA PRO A 87 -4.25 7.16 9.67
C PRO A 87 -3.26 7.63 10.75
N TYR A 88 -2.40 6.74 11.26
CA TYR A 88 -1.38 7.08 12.27
C TYR A 88 -0.01 7.46 11.67
N THR A 89 0.14 7.39 10.34
CA THR A 89 1.42 7.66 9.67
C THR A 89 1.54 9.15 9.35
N LEU A 90 2.59 9.80 9.86
CA LEU A 90 2.84 11.22 9.62
C LEU A 90 3.33 11.52 8.19
N GLN A 91 4.06 10.59 7.57
CA GLN A 91 4.66 10.79 6.25
C GLN A 91 3.73 10.31 5.14
N SER A 92 3.46 11.19 4.17
CA SER A 92 2.74 10.85 2.94
C SER A 92 3.64 10.10 1.95
N LEU A 93 3.05 9.19 1.19
CA LEU A 93 3.68 8.51 0.07
C LEU A 93 3.98 9.45 -1.08
N LYS A 94 5.05 9.16 -1.84
CA LYS A 94 5.46 10.00 -2.98
C LYS A 94 4.51 9.77 -4.16
N PRO A 95 3.97 10.81 -4.81
CA PRO A 95 3.01 10.65 -5.91
C PRO A 95 3.50 9.79 -7.09
N ASN A 96 4.81 9.84 -7.38
CA ASN A 96 5.43 9.13 -8.51
C ASN A 96 5.92 7.71 -8.16
N GLU A 97 5.72 7.27 -6.92
CA GLU A 97 6.10 5.93 -6.49
C GLU A 97 5.13 4.90 -7.07
N LYS A 98 5.69 3.80 -7.62
CA LYS A 98 4.90 2.71 -8.20
C LYS A 98 4.30 1.84 -7.10
N LEU A 99 3.08 1.36 -7.32
CA LEU A 99 2.37 0.52 -6.33
C LEU A 99 3.11 -0.78 -6.02
N LYS A 100 3.81 -1.38 -6.99
CA LYS A 100 4.63 -2.57 -6.75
C LYS A 100 5.79 -2.37 -5.77
N ASN A 101 6.23 -1.12 -5.59
CA ASN A 101 7.29 -0.80 -4.64
C ASN A 101 6.72 -0.62 -3.22
N LEU A 102 5.40 -0.48 -3.09
CA LEU A 102 4.71 -0.36 -1.81
C LEU A 102 4.51 -1.77 -1.24
N GLY A 103 4.91 -1.97 0.02
CA GLY A 103 4.75 -3.25 0.72
C GLY A 103 3.35 -3.50 1.29
N SER A 104 2.38 -2.60 1.04
CA SER A 104 1.04 -2.65 1.62
C SER A 104 -0.04 -2.74 0.54
N ARG A 105 -1.19 -3.30 0.92
CA ARG A 105 -2.44 -3.25 0.15
C ARG A 105 -3.53 -2.43 0.84
N ASN A 106 -3.22 -1.86 2.00
CA ASN A 106 -4.11 -0.99 2.75
C ASN A 106 -3.48 0.39 2.83
N PHE A 107 -4.24 1.41 2.48
CA PHE A 107 -3.81 2.80 2.51
C PHE A 107 -4.92 3.69 3.07
N PHE A 108 -4.53 4.89 3.43
CA PHE A 108 -5.39 5.92 3.96
C PHE A 108 -5.24 7.20 3.14
N ILE A 109 -6.36 7.77 2.68
CA ILE A 109 -6.41 9.07 2.00
C ILE A 109 -6.94 10.11 2.98
N CYS A 110 -6.23 11.23 3.08
CA CYS A 110 -6.66 12.42 3.81
C CYS A 110 -6.46 13.69 2.98
N LEU A 111 -7.20 14.73 3.34
CA LEU A 111 -6.98 16.05 2.75
C LEU A 111 -5.62 16.58 3.18
N LYS A 112 -4.92 17.25 2.26
CA LYS A 112 -3.72 17.98 2.62
C LYS A 112 -4.10 19.11 3.57
N PRO A 113 -3.29 19.35 4.63
CA PRO A 113 -3.43 20.60 5.35
C PRO A 113 -3.26 21.76 4.36
N PRO A 114 -4.06 22.83 4.47
CA PRO A 114 -3.82 24.03 3.68
C PRO A 114 -2.36 24.42 3.91
N ALA A 115 -1.61 24.66 2.84
CA ALA A 115 -0.24 25.12 2.96
C ALA A 115 -0.26 26.31 3.91
N SER A 116 0.38 26.18 5.06
CA SER A 116 0.51 27.28 6.01
C SER A 116 1.13 28.42 5.24
N ILE A 117 0.35 29.45 4.95
CA ILE A 117 0.87 30.74 4.53
C ILE A 117 1.55 31.27 5.79
N LEU A 118 2.84 30.98 5.92
CA LEU A 118 3.76 31.66 6.82
C LEU A 118 4.83 32.33 5.96
#